data_AF-A0A1G2CFG8-F1
#
_entry.id   AF-A0A1G2CFG8-F1
#
_cell.length_a   1.000
_cell.length_b   1.000
_cell.length_c   1.000
_cell.angle_alpha   90.00
_cell.angle_beta   90.00
_cell.angle_gamma   90.00
#
_symmetry.space_group_name_H-M   'P 1'
#
loop_
_entity.id
_entity.type
_entity.pdbx_description
1 polymer ?
#
loop_
_entity_poly.entity_id
_entity_poly.type
_entity_poly.pdbx_seq_one_letter_code
_entity_poly.pdbx_strand_id
1 'polypeptide(L)'
;MKQIQAGLDELYKKADPYRVHIISCHRNPEELRKYAENMIPENATVIAAAGKVAALPGVLQAWLRYYGKGHIPVIGVGLEGKNRRENVAAALSIEQLPGNPVVMDEYGKAFLGGDGFLRACQAALSKEFFVPPTKLKEARFDLINRK
;
A
#
# COMPACT_ATOMS: atom_id res chain seq x y z
N MET A 1 2.55 -5.81 15.38
CA MET A 1 2.01 -4.60 16.04
C MET A 1 3.09 -3.66 16.56
N LYS A 2 4.19 -4.12 17.20
CA LYS A 2 5.22 -3.20 17.72
C LYS A 2 5.72 -2.14 16.72
N GLN A 3 5.97 -2.54 15.46
CA GLN A 3 6.46 -1.61 14.44
C GLN A 3 5.45 -0.51 14.05
N ILE A 4 4.13 -0.74 14.18
CA ILE A 4 3.13 0.25 13.76
C ILE A 4 2.67 1.18 14.88
N GLN A 5 2.99 0.84 16.14
CA GLN A 5 2.40 1.50 17.31
C GLN A 5 2.70 3.00 17.36
N ALA A 6 3.95 3.40 17.14
CA ALA A 6 4.35 4.80 17.19
C ALA A 6 3.58 5.67 16.17
N GLY A 7 3.31 5.14 14.97
CA GLY A 7 2.51 5.84 13.97
C GLY A 7 1.03 5.94 14.36
N LEU A 8 0.44 4.89 14.94
CA LEU A 8 -0.94 4.94 15.45
C LEU A 8 -1.08 5.96 16.59
N ASP A 9 -0.11 6.00 17.49
CA ASP A 9 -0.07 6.97 18.59
C ASP A 9 0.01 8.41 18.06
N GLU A 10 0.75 8.63 16.96
CA GLU A 10 0.83 9.95 16.31
C GLU A 10 -0.52 10.37 15.71
N LEU A 11 -1.20 9.48 14.98
CA LEU A 11 -2.55 9.76 14.44
C LEU A 11 -3.54 10.07 15.57
N TYR A 12 -3.48 9.30 16.66
CA TYR A 12 -4.32 9.51 17.83
C TYR A 12 -4.06 10.89 18.48
N LYS A 13 -2.80 11.29 18.68
CA LYS A 13 -2.43 12.60 19.24
C LYS A 13 -2.94 13.77 18.39
N LYS A 14 -3.00 13.59 17.07
CA LYS A 14 -3.49 14.61 16.13
C LYS A 14 -5.00 14.57 15.93
N ALA A 15 -5.70 13.69 16.65
CA ALA A 15 -7.14 13.47 16.56
C ALA A 15 -7.63 13.17 15.14
N ASP A 16 -6.79 12.55 14.30
CA ASP A 16 -7.18 12.13 12.96
C ASP A 16 -7.88 10.76 13.03
N PRO A 17 -9.14 10.61 12.58
CA PRO A 17 -9.86 9.35 12.68
C PRO A 17 -9.26 8.28 11.77
N TYR A 18 -8.92 7.12 12.33
CA TYR A 18 -8.39 5.99 11.56
C TYR A 18 -9.11 4.68 11.89
N ARG A 19 -9.00 3.73 10.97
CA ARG A 19 -9.42 2.34 11.16
C ARG A 19 -8.27 1.41 10.81
N VAL A 20 -8.14 0.32 11.55
CA VAL A 20 -7.10 -0.68 11.33
C VAL A 20 -7.75 -1.97 10.88
N HIS A 21 -7.27 -2.51 9.75
CA HIS A 21 -7.69 -3.80 9.21
C HIS A 21 -6.47 -4.71 9.05
N ILE A 22 -6.64 -6.01 9.30
CA ILE A 22 -5.59 -7.03 9.08
C ILE A 22 -6.05 -7.92 7.94
N ILE A 23 -5.57 -7.62 6.73
CA ILE A 23 -5.97 -8.33 5.51
C ILE A 23 -4.71 -8.79 4.77
N SER A 24 -4.71 -10.04 4.29
CA SER A 24 -3.57 -10.62 3.58
C SER A 24 -3.88 -10.79 2.09
N CYS A 25 -3.13 -10.08 1.22
CA CYS A 25 -3.28 -10.20 -0.24
C CYS A 25 -2.99 -11.61 -0.77
N HIS A 26 -2.13 -12.38 -0.09
CA HIS A 26 -1.74 -13.73 -0.53
C HIS A 26 -2.66 -14.82 0.02
N ARG A 27 -3.17 -14.64 1.25
CA ARG A 27 -3.95 -15.69 1.94
C ARG A 27 -5.46 -15.46 1.81
N ASN A 28 -5.88 -14.20 1.81
CA ASN A 28 -7.29 -13.79 1.74
C ASN A 28 -7.50 -12.74 0.63
N PRO A 29 -7.19 -13.03 -0.65
CA PRO A 29 -7.30 -12.05 -1.73
C PRO A 29 -8.73 -11.54 -1.96
N GLU A 30 -9.74 -12.39 -1.75
CA GLU A 30 -11.15 -12.01 -1.91
C GLU A 30 -11.61 -10.98 -0.86
N GLU A 31 -11.11 -11.09 0.37
CA GLU A 31 -11.38 -10.12 1.42
C GLU A 31 -10.76 -8.75 1.07
N LEU A 32 -9.53 -8.75 0.55
CA LEU A 32 -8.88 -7.52 0.08
C LEU A 32 -9.64 -6.89 -1.08
N ARG A 33 -10.14 -7.69 -2.03
CA ARG A 33 -10.97 -7.22 -3.14
C ARG A 33 -12.24 -6.52 -2.61
N LYS A 34 -12.97 -7.18 -1.71
CA LYS A 34 -14.20 -6.63 -1.10
C LYS A 34 -13.93 -5.36 -0.29
N TYR A 35 -12.79 -5.31 0.42
CA TYR A 35 -12.35 -4.13 1.14
C TYR A 35 -12.13 -2.94 0.21
N ALA A 36 -11.42 -3.16 -0.90
CA ALA A 36 -11.16 -2.14 -1.92
C ALA A 36 -12.45 -1.66 -2.62
N GLU A 37 -13.37 -2.58 -2.91
CA GLU A 37 -14.64 -2.28 -3.57
C GLU A 37 -15.58 -1.48 -2.67
N ASN A 38 -15.77 -1.90 -1.42
CA ASN A 38 -16.93 -1.48 -0.61
C ASN A 38 -16.58 -0.68 0.65
N MET A 39 -15.37 -0.82 1.20
CA MET A 39 -15.10 -0.39 2.59
C MET A 39 -14.23 0.85 2.71
N ILE A 40 -13.50 1.23 1.66
CA ILE A 40 -12.64 2.43 1.66
C ILE A 40 -13.45 3.65 1.19
N PRO A 41 -13.58 4.72 2.01
CA PRO A 41 -14.18 5.99 1.62
C PRO A 41 -13.36 6.71 0.53
N GLU A 42 -14.01 7.46 -0.35
CA GLU A 42 -13.35 8.17 -1.46
C GLU A 42 -12.33 9.23 -0.99
N ASN A 43 -12.55 9.83 0.18
CA ASN A 43 -11.67 10.83 0.77
C ASN A 43 -10.61 10.25 1.72
N ALA A 44 -10.46 8.93 1.78
CA ALA A 44 -9.50 8.29 2.66
C ALA A 44 -8.07 8.32 2.09
N THR A 45 -7.08 8.25 2.97
CA THR A 45 -5.70 7.86 2.65
C THR A 45 -5.44 6.51 3.30
N VAL A 46 -4.86 5.56 2.57
CA VAL A 46 -4.62 4.21 3.07
C VAL A 46 -3.15 3.96 3.28
N ILE A 47 -2.75 3.60 4.49
CA ILE A 47 -1.40 3.10 4.78
C ILE A 47 -1.42 1.59 4.70
N ALA A 48 -0.82 1.04 3.63
CA ALA A 48 -0.73 -0.39 3.41
C ALA A 48 0.65 -0.89 3.86
N ALA A 49 0.69 -1.67 4.93
CA ALA A 49 1.93 -2.19 5.50
C ALA A 49 2.04 -3.71 5.32
N ALA A 50 3.16 -4.18 4.79
CA ALA A 50 3.44 -5.62 4.63
C ALA A 50 4.94 -5.91 4.76
N GLY A 51 5.30 -7.11 5.25
CA GLY A 51 6.70 -7.56 5.35
C GLY A 51 7.06 -8.59 4.29
N LYS A 52 8.36 -8.95 4.21
CA LYS A 52 8.93 -9.88 3.22
C LYS A 52 8.62 -9.42 1.79
N VAL A 53 7.97 -10.22 0.96
CA VAL A 53 7.46 -9.76 -0.34
C VAL A 53 6.21 -8.91 -0.07
N ALA A 54 6.42 -7.61 0.12
CA ALA A 54 5.41 -6.65 0.54
C ALA A 54 4.47 -6.28 -0.61
N ALA A 55 3.68 -7.25 -1.09
CA ALA A 55 2.81 -7.08 -2.26
C ALA A 55 1.50 -6.33 -1.96
N LEU A 56 1.07 -6.27 -0.70
CA LEU A 56 -0.21 -5.68 -0.30
C LEU A 56 -0.43 -4.26 -0.86
N PRO A 57 0.52 -3.31 -0.81
CA PRO A 57 0.30 -1.94 -1.30
C PRO A 57 -0.03 -1.92 -2.79
N GLY A 58 0.75 -2.63 -3.60
CA GLY A 58 0.55 -2.69 -5.05
C GLY A 58 -0.74 -3.40 -5.44
N VAL A 59 -1.07 -4.52 -4.79
CA VAL A 59 -2.30 -5.28 -5.06
C VAL A 59 -3.54 -4.48 -4.66
N LEU A 60 -3.51 -3.79 -3.51
CA LEU A 60 -4.62 -2.93 -3.09
C LEU A 60 -4.85 -1.79 -4.08
N GLN A 61 -3.77 -1.09 -4.48
CA GLN A 61 -3.86 -0.01 -5.45
C GLN A 61 -4.40 -0.48 -6.82
N ALA A 62 -4.06 -1.71 -7.23
CA ALA A 62 -4.60 -2.33 -8.44
C ALA A 62 -6.12 -2.56 -8.34
N TRP A 63 -6.61 -3.09 -7.21
CA TRP A 63 -8.05 -3.25 -6.98
C TRP A 63 -8.79 -1.93 -6.94
N LEU A 64 -8.25 -0.92 -6.24
CA LEU A 64 -8.84 0.42 -6.21
C LEU A 64 -8.99 0.98 -7.62
N ARG A 65 -7.98 0.83 -8.48
CA ARG A 65 -8.06 1.24 -9.89
C ARG A 65 -9.12 0.48 -10.68
N TYR A 66 -9.20 -0.84 -10.49
CA TYR A 66 -10.23 -1.66 -11.14
C TYR A 66 -11.64 -1.15 -10.82
N TYR A 67 -11.87 -0.71 -9.58
CA TYR A 67 -13.14 -0.14 -9.13
C TYR A 67 -13.30 1.37 -9.38
N GLY A 68 -12.45 2.00 -10.21
CA GLY A 68 -12.52 3.44 -10.50
C GLY A 68 -12.08 4.36 -9.35
N LYS A 69 -11.57 3.78 -8.25
CA LYS A 69 -11.10 4.45 -7.03
C LYS A 69 -9.59 4.68 -7.02
N GLY A 70 -8.97 4.72 -8.19
CA GLY A 70 -7.51 4.84 -8.33
C GLY A 70 -6.92 6.15 -7.81
N HIS A 71 -7.76 7.16 -7.54
CA HIS A 71 -7.37 8.45 -6.96
C HIS A 71 -7.10 8.36 -5.45
N ILE A 72 -7.62 7.33 -4.77
CA ILE A 72 -7.40 7.11 -3.34
C ILE A 72 -5.91 6.79 -3.10
N PRO A 73 -5.17 7.61 -2.33
CA PRO A 73 -3.75 7.38 -2.10
C PRO A 73 -3.50 6.13 -1.26
N VAL A 74 -2.66 5.24 -1.77
CA VAL A 74 -2.10 4.12 -0.99
C VAL A 74 -0.64 4.42 -0.68
N ILE A 75 -0.30 4.60 0.59
CA ILE A 75 1.08 4.75 1.08
C ILE A 75 1.65 3.36 1.37
N GLY A 76 2.75 3.01 0.70
CA GLY A 76 3.37 1.69 0.83
C GLY A 76 4.41 1.65 1.94
N VAL A 77 4.23 0.75 2.91
CA VAL A 77 5.21 0.53 4.00
C VAL A 77 5.70 -0.91 4.02
N GLY A 78 7.00 -1.10 3.89
CA GLY A 78 7.69 -2.37 4.10
C GLY A 78 7.94 -2.59 5.59
N LEU A 79 7.33 -3.60 6.20
CA LEU A 79 7.62 -3.98 7.59
C LEU A 79 8.93 -4.77 7.66
N GLU A 80 9.74 -4.49 8.68
CA GLU A 80 10.98 -5.21 8.92
C GLU A 80 10.72 -6.69 9.20
N GLY A 81 11.43 -7.54 8.47
CA GLY A 81 11.51 -8.96 8.67
C GLY A 81 12.63 -9.34 9.65
N LYS A 82 12.97 -10.63 9.67
CA LYS A 82 13.98 -11.20 10.56
C LYS A 82 15.41 -10.96 10.08
N ASN A 83 15.59 -10.61 8.81
CA ASN A 83 16.91 -10.47 8.20
C ASN A 83 16.90 -9.44 7.06
N ARG A 84 18.12 -9.06 6.64
CA ARG A 84 18.32 -8.06 5.59
C ARG A 84 17.65 -8.43 4.25
N ARG A 85 17.62 -9.70 3.87
CA ARG A 85 17.01 -10.12 2.59
C ARG A 85 15.50 -9.88 2.60
N GLU A 86 14.83 -10.15 3.72
CA GLU A 86 13.40 -9.86 3.87
C GLU A 86 13.12 -8.36 3.80
N ASN A 87 13.97 -7.52 4.39
CA ASN A 87 13.83 -6.05 4.34
C ASN A 87 14.04 -5.52 2.91
N VAL A 88 15.06 -6.00 2.21
CA VAL A 88 15.32 -5.66 0.81
C VAL A 88 14.16 -6.11 -0.07
N ALA A 89 13.62 -7.31 0.15
CA ALA A 89 12.45 -7.79 -0.59
C ALA A 89 11.23 -6.87 -0.36
N ALA A 90 11.03 -6.39 0.87
CA ALA A 90 9.90 -5.52 1.19
C ALA A 90 10.02 -4.17 0.49
N ALA A 91 11.19 -3.55 0.56
CA ALA A 91 11.46 -2.28 -0.11
C ALA A 91 11.29 -2.41 -1.63
N LEU A 92 11.96 -3.37 -2.25
CA LEU A 92 11.91 -3.53 -3.72
C LEU A 92 10.53 -3.93 -4.23
N SER A 93 9.72 -4.65 -3.45
CA SER A 93 8.34 -4.98 -3.85
C SER A 93 7.45 -3.75 -4.00
N ILE A 94 7.77 -2.66 -3.29
CA ILE A 94 7.04 -1.39 -3.35
C ILE A 94 7.69 -0.46 -4.38
N GLU A 95 9.01 -0.31 -4.32
CA GLU A 95 9.78 0.60 -5.19
C GLU A 95 9.73 0.25 -6.68
N GLN A 96 9.56 -1.05 -7.01
CA GLN A 96 9.64 -1.52 -8.39
C GLN A 96 8.28 -1.78 -9.04
N LEU A 97 7.20 -1.23 -8.47
CA LEU A 97 5.88 -1.33 -9.09
C LEU A 97 5.84 -0.53 -10.41
N PRO A 98 5.37 -1.12 -11.52
CA PRO A 98 5.33 -0.43 -12.80
C PRO A 98 4.50 0.86 -12.75
N GLY A 99 5.14 1.99 -13.10
CA GLY A 99 4.49 3.30 -13.09
C GLY A 99 4.29 3.90 -11.69
N ASN A 100 4.96 3.36 -10.67
CA ASN A 100 4.99 3.86 -9.28
C ASN A 100 3.61 4.29 -8.76
N PRO A 101 2.64 3.36 -8.72
CA PRO A 101 1.25 3.68 -8.45
C PRO A 101 0.95 3.91 -6.96
N VAL A 102 1.91 3.64 -6.09
CA VAL A 102 1.82 3.70 -4.63
C VAL A 102 2.67 4.88 -4.15
N VAL A 103 2.20 5.59 -3.14
CA VAL A 103 2.92 6.71 -2.52
C VAL A 103 4.13 6.18 -1.76
N MET A 104 5.27 6.78 -2.04
CA MET A 104 6.59 6.53 -1.47
C MET A 104 7.11 7.83 -0.84
N ASP A 105 8.31 7.79 -0.27
CA ASP A 105 8.94 9.00 0.23
C ASP A 105 9.41 9.94 -0.90
N GLU A 106 9.91 11.11 -0.51
CA GLU A 106 10.41 12.17 -1.39
C GLU A 106 11.56 11.74 -2.32
N TYR A 107 12.23 10.63 -2.04
CA TYR A 107 13.30 10.07 -2.86
C TYR A 107 12.84 8.88 -3.71
N GLY A 108 11.54 8.58 -3.71
CA GLY A 108 10.98 7.41 -4.39
C GLY A 108 11.36 6.10 -3.71
N LYS A 109 11.61 6.13 -2.40
CA LYS A 109 11.92 4.95 -1.59
C LYS A 109 10.72 4.49 -0.78
N ALA A 110 10.66 3.19 -0.57
CA ALA A 110 9.63 2.62 0.29
C ALA A 110 9.87 3.05 1.74
N PHE A 111 8.80 3.46 2.42
CA PHE A 111 8.83 3.58 3.87
C PHE A 111 9.16 2.20 4.48
N LEU A 112 10.15 2.12 5.37
CA LEU A 112 10.62 0.85 5.90
C LEU A 112 10.62 0.80 7.43
N GLY A 113 10.17 -0.32 7.99
CA GLY A 113 10.17 -0.58 9.42
C GLY A 113 9.21 0.29 10.21
N GLY A 114 9.46 0.39 11.52
CA GLY A 114 8.61 1.19 12.40
C GLY A 114 8.76 2.69 12.19
N ASP A 115 9.98 3.16 11.92
CA ASP A 115 10.24 4.56 11.58
C ASP A 115 9.55 4.94 10.26
N GLY A 116 9.66 4.09 9.24
CA GLY A 116 8.94 4.28 7.98
C GLY A 116 7.43 4.32 8.17
N PHE A 117 6.86 3.46 9.03
CA PHE A 117 5.43 3.51 9.33
C PHE A 117 5.02 4.83 10.00
N LEU A 118 5.81 5.33 10.96
CA LEU A 118 5.58 6.64 11.58
C LEU A 118 5.64 7.77 10.54
N ARG A 119 6.67 7.79 9.69
CA ARG A 119 6.79 8.76 8.59
C ARG A 119 5.61 8.67 7.61
N ALA A 120 5.12 7.47 7.32
CA ALA A 120 3.93 7.29 6.49
C ALA A 120 2.67 7.87 7.16
N CYS A 121 2.51 7.73 8.48
CA CYS A 121 1.44 8.39 9.23
C CYS A 121 1.58 9.93 9.19
N GLN A 122 2.79 10.46 9.34
CA GLN A 122 3.06 11.89 9.22
C GLN A 122 2.73 12.42 7.82
N ALA A 123 3.10 11.67 6.78
CA ALA A 123 2.71 11.98 5.40
C ALA A 123 1.19 11.95 5.23
N ALA A 124 0.49 10.94 5.76
CA ALA A 124 -0.99 10.86 5.72
C ALA A 124 -1.68 12.11 6.27
N LEU A 125 -1.11 12.73 7.30
CA LEU A 125 -1.63 13.95 7.91
C LEU A 125 -1.50 15.20 7.02
N SER A 126 -0.53 15.24 6.09
CA SER A 126 -0.39 16.38 5.16
C SER A 126 -1.50 16.39 4.11
N LYS A 127 -2.08 15.22 3.78
CA LYS A 127 -3.13 15.02 2.75
C LYS A 127 -2.73 15.48 1.35
N GLU A 128 -1.43 15.68 1.10
CA GLU A 128 -0.90 16.10 -0.20
C GLU A 128 -0.28 14.90 -0.91
N PHE A 129 -1.04 14.29 -1.81
CA PHE A 129 -0.59 13.14 -2.58
C PHE A 129 -0.86 13.33 -4.06
N PHE A 130 0.14 13.01 -4.88
CA PHE A 130 -0.05 12.80 -6.30
C PHE A 130 -0.05 11.31 -6.60
N VAL A 131 -1.21 10.78 -6.99
CA VAL A 131 -1.31 9.40 -7.48
C VAL A 131 -1.35 9.45 -9.01
N PRO A 132 -0.33 8.94 -9.71
CA PRO A 132 -0.30 9.00 -11.17
C PRO A 132 -1.45 8.16 -11.74
N PRO A 133 -2.21 8.70 -12.71
CA PRO A 133 -3.18 7.91 -13.44
C PRO A 133 -2.41 6.82 -14.19
N THR A 134 -2.83 5.57 -14.04
CA THR A 134 -2.28 4.47 -14.84
C THR A 134 -3.43 3.78 -15.54
N LYS A 135 -3.32 3.68 -16.87
CA LYS A 135 -4.33 3.00 -17.68
C LYS A 135 -4.33 1.51 -17.37
N LEU A 136 -5.51 0.92 -17.22
CA LEU A 136 -5.66 -0.53 -17.23
C LEU A 136 -5.08 -1.06 -18.54
N LYS A 137 -4.21 -2.07 -18.46
CA LYS A 137 -3.68 -2.79 -19.61
C LYS A 137 -4.36 -4.14 -19.65
N GLU A 138 -5.09 -4.42 -20.72
CA GLU A 138 -5.65 -5.74 -20.95
C GLU A 138 -4.54 -6.78 -21.09
N ALA A 139 -4.82 -8.02 -20.70
CA ALA A 139 -3.95 -9.14 -21.00
C ALA A 139 -3.90 -9.32 -22.52
N ARG A 140 -2.72 -9.11 -23.13
CA ARG A 140 -2.56 -9.15 -24.59
C ARG A 140 -2.09 -10.51 -25.11
N PHE A 141 -1.83 -11.46 -24.23
CA PHE A 141 -1.20 -12.73 -24.58
C PHE A 141 -1.70 -13.86 -23.70
N ASP A 142 -2.36 -14.84 -24.33
CA ASP A 142 -2.79 -16.08 -23.71
C ASP A 142 -1.89 -17.22 -24.23
N LEU A 143 -1.08 -17.77 -23.34
CA LEU A 143 -0.18 -18.88 -23.65
C LEU A 143 -0.92 -20.21 -23.87
N ILE A 144 -2.10 -20.36 -23.29
CA ILE A 144 -2.86 -21.61 -23.25
C ILE A 144 -3.73 -21.75 -24.50
N ASN A 145 -4.40 -20.65 -24.91
CA ASN A 145 -5.35 -20.66 -26.02
C ASN A 145 -4.77 -20.12 -27.34
N ARG A 146 -3.48 -20.35 -27.61
CA ARG A 146 -2.85 -19.97 -28.88
C ARG A 146 -3.63 -20.59 -30.06
N LYS A 147 -4.37 -19.77 -30.81
CA LYS A 147 -4.64 -20.00 -32.22
C LYS A 147 -3.60 -19.23 -33.03
#